data_AF-A0A1E5TB33-F1
#
_entry.id   AF-A0A1E5TB33-F1
#
_cell.length_a   1.000
_cell.length_b   1.000
_cell.length_c   1.000
_cell.angle_alpha   90.00
_cell.angle_beta   90.00
_cell.angle_gamma   90.00
#
_symmetry.space_group_name_H-M   'P 1'
#
loop_
_entity.id
_entity.type
_entity.pdbx_description
1 polymer ?
#
loop_
_entity_poly.entity_id
_entity_poly.type
_entity_poly.pdbx_seq_one_letter_code
_entity_poly.pdbx_strand_id
1 'polypeptide(L)'
;MNMYGVIERNNLYFIEDDNSYSEVFQYIKELWIFLILIFIAVKKKIFPYVIWSLLFLYLLFDDSLSLHENIGEYLSNYFEIQSGLGIRSVDFGELIVSFSVGISFTFFLVLGYLKSNKTIKKVFQHLSIFILLLAFFGVFIDILHVFFNDNNKLGLFEDGGEMIVMSIILAYVFNLLDKNFNLQLV
;
A
#
# COMPACT_ATOMS: atom_id res chain seq x y z
N MET A 1 15.45 27.20 32.67
CA MET A 1 15.20 25.83 32.18
C MET A 1 14.07 25.94 31.17
N ASN A 2 14.38 25.81 29.88
CA ASN A 2 13.45 26.12 28.80
C ASN A 2 12.48 24.94 28.62
N MET A 3 11.16 25.17 28.71
CA MET A 3 10.14 24.11 28.58
C MET A 3 10.13 23.43 27.19
N TYR A 4 10.91 23.93 26.24
CA TYR A 4 11.12 23.34 24.92
C TYR A 4 12.23 22.28 24.87
N GLY A 5 12.94 22.04 25.98
CA GLY A 5 14.05 21.08 26.04
C GLY A 5 13.68 19.65 26.45
N VAL A 6 12.40 19.36 26.70
CA VAL A 6 11.92 18.05 27.22
C VAL A 6 11.03 17.31 26.21
N ILE A 7 10.75 17.90 25.04
CA ILE A 7 10.39 17.09 23.89
C ILE A 7 11.72 16.54 23.37
N GLU A 8 12.22 15.49 24.01
CA GLU A 8 13.12 14.56 23.34
C GLU A 8 12.48 14.29 21.98
N ARG A 9 13.19 14.53 20.88
CA ARG A 9 12.75 14.14 19.53
C ARG A 9 12.56 12.63 19.57
N ASN A 10 11.35 12.21 19.89
CA ASN A 10 10.98 10.82 19.89
C ASN A 10 10.46 10.55 18.49
N ASN A 11 11.36 9.99 17.68
CA ASN A 11 11.16 9.63 16.28
C ASN A 11 9.87 8.80 16.05
N LEU A 12 9.38 8.10 17.09
CA LEU A 12 8.13 7.33 17.05
C LEU A 12 6.87 8.11 16.63
N TYR A 13 6.86 9.44 16.77
CA TYR A 13 5.71 10.28 16.39
C TYR A 13 5.82 10.93 15.01
N PHE A 14 6.97 10.80 14.34
CA PHE A 14 7.14 11.32 12.99
C PHE A 14 6.50 10.37 11.99
N ILE A 15 5.79 10.94 11.02
CA ILE A 15 5.04 10.16 10.04
C ILE A 15 5.96 9.44 9.04
N GLU A 16 7.09 10.10 8.74
CA GLU A 16 8.14 9.69 7.79
C GLU A 16 9.16 8.71 8.38
N ASP A 17 9.12 8.44 9.69
CA ASP A 17 10.13 7.60 10.33
C ASP A 17 9.72 6.12 10.27
N ASP A 18 10.65 5.27 9.85
CA ASP A 18 10.51 3.82 9.92
C ASP A 18 10.28 3.35 11.37
N ASN A 19 9.44 2.35 11.52
CA ASN A 19 8.93 1.76 12.76
C ASN A 19 8.20 2.75 13.69
N SER A 20 7.73 3.87 13.14
CA SER A 20 6.89 4.84 13.85
C SER A 20 5.48 4.31 14.13
N TYR A 21 4.74 5.02 14.99
CA TYR A 21 3.34 4.65 15.27
C TYR A 21 2.43 4.76 14.03
N SER A 22 2.74 5.65 13.09
CA SER A 22 2.03 5.78 11.81
C SER A 22 2.18 4.52 10.97
N GLU A 23 3.40 4.01 10.86
CA GLU A 23 3.69 2.82 10.07
C GLU A 23 3.02 1.58 10.64
N VAL A 24 3.12 1.36 11.97
CA VAL A 24 2.39 0.28 12.65
C VAL A 24 0.87 0.41 12.44
N PHE A 25 0.36 1.65 12.39
CA PHE A 25 -1.04 1.89 12.08
C PHE A 25 -1.40 1.58 10.62
N GLN A 26 -0.48 1.76 9.65
CA GLN A 26 -0.62 1.24 8.28
C GLN A 26 -0.84 -0.27 8.32
N TYR A 27 0.09 -1.00 8.96
CA TYR A 27 0.10 -2.46 8.99
C TYR A 27 -1.20 -3.03 9.56
N ILE A 28 -1.73 -2.39 10.61
CA ILE A 28 -3.01 -2.79 11.20
C ILE A 28 -4.15 -2.64 10.17
N LYS A 29 -4.19 -1.55 9.39
CA LYS A 29 -5.22 -1.35 8.36
C LYS A 29 -5.10 -2.42 7.27
N GLU A 30 -3.90 -2.70 6.80
CA GLU A 30 -3.65 -3.73 5.78
C GLU A 30 -4.08 -5.11 6.25
N LEU A 31 -3.71 -5.48 7.48
CA LEU A 31 -4.12 -6.72 8.11
C LEU A 31 -5.65 -6.81 8.18
N TRP A 32 -6.34 -5.75 8.60
CA TRP A 32 -7.81 -5.75 8.63
C TRP A 32 -8.44 -5.85 7.24
N ILE A 33 -7.90 -5.14 6.25
CA ILE A 33 -8.37 -5.25 4.86
C ILE A 33 -8.21 -6.69 4.36
N PHE A 34 -7.04 -7.30 4.57
CA PHE A 34 -6.76 -8.70 4.24
C PHE A 34 -7.78 -9.63 4.90
N LEU A 35 -7.96 -9.52 6.22
CA LEU A 35 -8.85 -10.39 7.02
C LEU A 35 -10.32 -10.25 6.59
N ILE A 36 -10.79 -9.03 6.33
CA ILE A 36 -12.18 -8.82 5.92
C ILE A 36 -12.42 -9.37 4.51
N LEU A 37 -11.51 -9.11 3.57
CA LEU A 37 -11.66 -9.59 2.18
C LEU A 37 -11.60 -11.11 2.11
N ILE A 38 -10.67 -11.77 2.82
CA ILE A 38 -10.61 -13.23 2.84
C ILE A 38 -11.85 -13.82 3.52
N PHE A 39 -12.34 -13.19 4.58
CA PHE A 39 -13.55 -13.62 5.27
C PHE A 39 -14.78 -13.56 4.35
N ILE A 40 -14.97 -12.45 3.63
CA ILE A 40 -16.05 -12.32 2.64
C ILE A 40 -15.89 -13.37 1.53
N ALA A 41 -14.67 -13.57 1.02
CA ALA A 41 -14.37 -14.54 -0.02
C ALA A 41 -14.80 -15.96 0.37
N VAL A 42 -14.41 -16.39 1.58
CA VAL A 42 -14.70 -17.72 2.11
C VAL A 42 -16.20 -17.87 2.43
N LYS A 43 -16.81 -16.90 3.10
CA LYS A 43 -18.22 -16.97 3.52
C LYS A 43 -19.20 -16.89 2.36
N LYS A 44 -18.91 -16.10 1.34
CA LYS A 44 -19.78 -15.91 0.17
C LYS A 44 -19.36 -16.74 -1.04
N LYS A 45 -18.24 -17.47 -0.96
CA LYS A 45 -17.64 -18.23 -2.07
C LYS A 45 -17.36 -17.35 -3.30
N ILE A 46 -16.94 -16.11 -3.06
CA ILE A 46 -16.61 -15.13 -4.10
C ILE A 46 -15.10 -15.09 -4.26
N PHE A 47 -14.57 -15.99 -5.08
CA PHE A 47 -13.13 -16.17 -5.32
C PHE A 47 -12.38 -14.88 -5.73
N PRO A 48 -12.96 -13.94 -6.51
CA PRO A 48 -12.26 -12.71 -6.86
C PRO A 48 -11.78 -11.86 -5.66
N TYR A 49 -12.41 -11.98 -4.48
CA TYR A 49 -11.92 -11.30 -3.26
C TYR A 49 -10.65 -11.92 -2.67
N VAL A 50 -10.32 -13.17 -3.01
CA VAL A 50 -9.06 -13.81 -2.61
C VAL A 50 -7.88 -13.08 -3.27
N ILE A 51 -8.01 -12.66 -4.53
CA ILE A 51 -6.93 -11.96 -5.24
C ILE A 51 -6.62 -10.62 -4.58
N TRP A 52 -7.66 -9.85 -4.23
CA TRP A 52 -7.52 -8.61 -3.48
C TRP A 52 -6.93 -8.84 -2.10
N SER A 53 -7.41 -9.86 -1.38
CA SER A 53 -6.86 -10.25 -0.08
C SER A 53 -5.35 -10.54 -0.18
N LEU A 54 -4.91 -11.33 -1.16
CA LEU A 54 -3.49 -11.64 -1.35
C LEU A 54 -2.66 -10.40 -1.71
N LEU A 55 -3.22 -9.42 -2.42
CA LEU A 55 -2.53 -8.16 -2.68
C LEU A 55 -2.28 -7.38 -1.38
N PHE A 56 -3.31 -7.22 -0.52
CA PHE A 56 -3.13 -6.53 0.77
C PHE A 56 -2.26 -7.32 1.75
N LEU A 57 -2.24 -8.65 1.66
CA LEU A 57 -1.28 -9.45 2.41
C LEU A 57 0.15 -9.23 1.91
N TYR A 58 0.32 -9.11 0.59
CA TYR A 58 1.62 -8.76 0.02
C TYR A 58 2.07 -7.38 0.51
N LEU A 59 1.22 -6.35 0.41
CA LEU A 59 1.57 -4.98 0.86
C LEU A 59 1.97 -4.97 2.34
N LEU A 60 1.22 -5.67 3.19
CA LEU A 60 1.58 -5.83 4.60
C LEU A 60 2.97 -6.44 4.80
N PHE A 61 3.32 -7.48 4.04
CA PHE A 61 4.65 -8.08 4.14
C PHE A 61 5.72 -7.22 3.49
N ASP A 62 5.38 -6.49 2.44
CA ASP A 62 6.27 -5.58 1.76
C ASP A 62 6.71 -4.46 2.71
N ASP A 63 5.75 -3.76 3.32
CA ASP A 63 6.02 -2.66 4.24
C ASP A 63 6.67 -3.19 5.54
N SER A 64 6.14 -4.25 6.17
CA SER A 64 6.67 -4.73 7.47
C SER A 64 8.01 -5.45 7.43
N LEU A 65 8.45 -5.89 6.25
CA LEU A 65 9.74 -6.57 6.06
C LEU A 65 10.64 -5.82 5.08
N SER A 66 10.25 -4.61 4.65
CA SER A 66 10.93 -3.80 3.63
C SER A 66 11.33 -4.64 2.41
N LEU A 67 10.40 -5.42 1.85
CA LEU A 67 10.74 -6.37 0.78
C LEU A 67 11.21 -5.64 -0.48
N HIS A 68 10.52 -4.58 -0.88
CA HIS A 68 10.86 -3.79 -2.06
C HIS A 68 12.21 -3.08 -1.91
N GLU A 69 12.56 -2.59 -0.72
CA GLU A 69 13.89 -2.04 -0.42
C GLU A 69 14.97 -3.12 -0.49
N ASN A 70 14.81 -4.21 0.25
CA ASN A 70 15.81 -5.28 0.34
C ASN A 70 16.05 -5.96 -1.01
N ILE A 71 14.98 -6.25 -1.75
CA ILE A 71 15.08 -6.84 -3.10
C ILE A 71 15.57 -5.78 -4.10
N GLY A 72 15.13 -4.53 -3.96
CA GLY A 72 15.57 -3.41 -4.79
C GLY A 72 17.07 -3.18 -4.71
N GLU A 73 17.61 -3.12 -3.49
CA GLU A 73 19.05 -3.02 -3.24
C GLU A 73 19.82 -4.20 -3.84
N TYR A 74 19.31 -5.43 -3.63
CA TYR A 74 19.90 -6.63 -4.22
C TYR A 74 19.95 -6.55 -5.76
N LEU A 75 18.86 -6.15 -6.40
CA LEU A 75 18.79 -6.02 -7.86
C LEU A 75 19.68 -4.89 -8.38
N SER A 76 19.70 -3.74 -7.69
CA SER A 76 20.58 -2.62 -8.00
C SER A 76 22.05 -3.06 -8.03
N ASN A 77 22.48 -3.80 -6.99
CA ASN A 77 23.84 -4.32 -6.89
C ASN A 77 24.12 -5.41 -7.93
N TYR A 78 23.18 -6.33 -8.17
CA TYR A 78 23.36 -7.45 -9.11
C TYR A 78 23.48 -6.98 -10.56
N PHE A 79 22.69 -5.98 -10.97
CA PHE A 79 22.72 -5.42 -12.31
C PHE A 79 23.67 -4.24 -12.47
N GLU A 80 24.41 -3.86 -11.42
CA GLU A 80 25.30 -2.70 -11.39
C GLU A 80 24.58 -1.42 -11.87
N ILE A 81 23.35 -1.21 -11.40
CA ILE A 81 22.52 -0.06 -11.80
C ILE A 81 23.24 1.22 -11.39
N GLN A 82 23.43 2.13 -12.36
CA GLN A 82 24.06 3.42 -12.10
C GLN A 82 23.02 4.43 -11.65
N SER A 83 23.38 5.25 -10.65
CA SER A 83 22.61 6.45 -10.30
C SER A 83 22.52 7.40 -11.51
N GLY A 84 21.38 8.05 -11.70
CA GLY A 84 21.15 8.94 -12.83
C GLY A 84 19.87 9.74 -12.67
N LEU A 85 19.76 10.86 -13.40
CA LEU A 85 18.59 11.75 -13.35
C LEU A 85 18.24 12.30 -11.95
N GLY A 86 19.19 12.32 -11.01
CA GLY A 86 18.95 12.75 -9.63
C GLY A 86 18.34 11.65 -8.74
N ILE A 87 18.29 10.40 -9.19
CA ILE A 87 17.74 9.24 -8.48
C ILE A 87 18.88 8.28 -8.13
N ARG A 88 18.82 7.66 -6.94
CA ARG A 88 19.83 6.69 -6.48
C ARG A 88 19.64 5.37 -7.20
N SER A 89 20.67 4.55 -7.25
CA SER A 89 20.59 3.23 -7.90
C SER A 89 19.61 2.28 -7.20
N VAL A 90 19.50 2.40 -5.87
CA VAL A 90 18.58 1.58 -5.05
C VAL A 90 17.12 1.88 -5.38
N ASP A 91 16.74 3.16 -5.50
CA ASP A 91 15.39 3.57 -5.87
C ASP A 91 14.97 3.01 -7.25
N PHE A 92 15.91 2.89 -8.21
CA PHE A 92 15.62 2.19 -9.47
C PHE A 92 15.34 0.70 -9.27
N GLY A 93 16.05 0.06 -8.35
CA GLY A 93 15.81 -1.32 -7.96
C GLY A 93 14.43 -1.50 -7.33
N GLU A 94 14.05 -0.63 -6.40
CA GLU A 94 12.72 -0.61 -5.77
C GLU A 94 11.61 -0.46 -6.81
N LEU A 95 11.76 0.47 -7.78
CA LEU A 95 10.82 0.62 -8.89
C LEU A 95 10.66 -0.66 -9.72
N ILE A 96 11.76 -1.39 -9.97
CA ILE A 96 11.69 -2.67 -10.69
C ILE A 96 10.86 -3.68 -9.89
N VAL A 97 11.05 -3.77 -8.58
CA VAL A 97 10.29 -4.68 -7.71
C VAL A 97 8.81 -4.30 -7.70
N SER A 98 8.50 -3.05 -7.37
CA SER A 98 7.13 -2.51 -7.29
C SER A 98 6.39 -2.68 -8.62
N PHE A 99 7.05 -2.40 -9.76
CA PHE A 99 6.45 -2.59 -11.07
C PHE A 99 6.23 -4.06 -11.44
N SER A 100 7.18 -4.93 -11.10
CA SER A 100 7.07 -6.39 -11.35
C SER A 100 5.90 -7.00 -10.57
N VAL A 101 5.77 -6.64 -9.30
CA VAL A 101 4.67 -7.06 -8.44
C VAL A 101 3.35 -6.47 -8.94
N GLY A 102 3.33 -5.18 -9.25
CA GLY A 102 2.17 -4.48 -9.79
C GLY A 102 1.63 -5.13 -11.06
N ILE A 103 2.50 -5.50 -12.01
CA ILE A 103 2.11 -6.24 -13.22
C ILE A 103 1.55 -7.62 -12.88
N SER A 104 2.24 -8.37 -12.01
CA SER A 104 1.84 -9.72 -11.61
C SER A 104 0.43 -9.72 -11.01
N PHE A 105 0.15 -8.85 -10.04
CA PHE A 105 -1.17 -8.71 -9.46
C PHE A 105 -2.20 -8.16 -10.44
N THR A 106 -1.84 -7.18 -11.27
CA THR A 106 -2.74 -6.66 -12.32
C THR A 106 -3.21 -7.76 -13.25
N PHE A 107 -2.33 -8.68 -13.66
CA PHE A 107 -2.71 -9.82 -14.48
C PHE A 107 -3.79 -10.68 -13.79
N PHE A 108 -3.59 -11.07 -12.52
CA PHE A 108 -4.58 -11.84 -11.78
C PHE A 108 -5.88 -11.06 -11.54
N LEU A 109 -5.79 -9.76 -11.24
CA LEU A 109 -6.94 -8.89 -11.04
C LEU A 109 -7.78 -8.76 -12.32
N VAL A 110 -7.15 -8.63 -13.48
CA VAL A 110 -7.86 -8.61 -14.78
C VAL A 110 -8.58 -9.94 -15.00
N LEU A 111 -7.93 -11.08 -14.75
CA LEU A 111 -8.60 -12.39 -14.87
C LEU A 111 -9.79 -12.52 -13.90
N GLY A 112 -9.64 -12.04 -12.67
CA GLY A 112 -10.72 -12.00 -11.68
C GLY A 112 -11.87 -11.10 -12.10
N TYR A 113 -11.56 -9.92 -12.66
CA TYR A 113 -12.54 -8.96 -13.16
C TYR A 113 -13.35 -9.53 -14.33
N LEU A 114 -12.68 -10.18 -15.30
CA LEU A 114 -13.35 -10.75 -16.47
C LEU A 114 -14.36 -11.84 -16.09
N LYS A 115 -14.07 -12.61 -15.04
CA LYS A 115 -14.95 -13.68 -14.51
C LYS A 115 -16.04 -13.19 -13.56
N SER A 116 -16.07 -11.89 -13.22
CA SER A 116 -16.94 -11.33 -12.20
C SER A 116 -18.30 -10.84 -12.75
N ASN A 117 -19.33 -10.90 -11.90
CA ASN A 117 -20.64 -10.30 -12.19
C ASN A 117 -20.60 -8.76 -12.05
N LYS A 118 -21.67 -8.06 -12.46
CA LYS A 118 -21.74 -6.58 -12.45
C LYS A 118 -21.46 -5.97 -11.07
N THR A 119 -21.94 -6.60 -10.00
CA THR A 119 -21.75 -6.09 -8.63
C THR A 119 -20.29 -6.19 -8.21
N ILE A 120 -19.67 -7.35 -8.42
CA ILE A 120 -18.26 -7.57 -8.08
C ILE A 120 -17.34 -6.71 -8.95
N LYS A 121 -17.68 -6.52 -10.24
CA LYS A 121 -16.94 -5.61 -11.14
C LYS A 121 -16.85 -4.18 -10.62
N LYS A 122 -17.93 -3.65 -10.01
CA LYS A 122 -17.89 -2.33 -9.36
C LYS A 122 -16.92 -2.30 -8.19
N VAL A 123 -16.87 -3.37 -7.40
CA VAL A 123 -15.92 -3.47 -6.29
C VAL A 123 -14.48 -3.49 -6.80
N PHE A 124 -14.20 -4.26 -7.86
CA PHE A 124 -12.90 -4.23 -8.52
C PHE A 124 -12.52 -2.84 -9.00
N GLN A 125 -13.44 -2.12 -9.65
CA GLN A 125 -13.17 -0.77 -10.13
C GLN A 125 -12.80 0.18 -8.99
N HIS A 126 -13.55 0.17 -7.89
CA HIS A 126 -13.24 1.01 -6.73
C HIS A 126 -11.89 0.66 -6.09
N LEU A 127 -11.64 -0.63 -5.83
CA LEU A 127 -10.37 -1.06 -5.24
C LEU A 127 -9.18 -0.78 -6.17
N SER A 128 -9.34 -0.95 -7.49
CA SER A 128 -8.31 -0.58 -8.47
C SER A 128 -8.02 0.91 -8.46
N ILE A 129 -9.04 1.77 -8.37
CA ILE A 129 -8.83 3.22 -8.23
C ILE A 129 -8.07 3.53 -6.94
N PHE A 130 -8.41 2.87 -5.83
CA PHE A 130 -7.72 3.11 -4.58
C PHE A 130 -6.26 2.62 -4.60
N ILE A 131 -5.97 1.47 -5.21
CA ILE A 131 -4.58 1.02 -5.39
C ILE A 131 -3.80 1.96 -6.31
N LEU A 132 -4.43 2.48 -7.38
CA LEU A 132 -3.77 3.48 -8.23
C LEU A 132 -3.48 4.78 -7.48
N LEU A 133 -4.37 5.19 -6.57
CA LEU A 133 -4.11 6.32 -5.68
C LEU A 133 -3.01 6.01 -4.66
N LEU A 134 -2.96 4.79 -4.12
CA LEU A 134 -1.90 4.38 -3.19
C LEU A 134 -0.53 4.40 -3.90
N ALA A 135 -0.44 3.76 -5.08
CA ALA A 135 0.77 3.77 -5.91
C ALA A 135 1.14 5.18 -6.40
N PHE A 136 0.18 6.10 -6.51
CA PHE A 136 0.50 7.49 -6.80
C PHE A 136 1.27 8.14 -5.64
N PHE A 137 0.90 7.90 -4.38
CA PHE A 137 1.64 8.41 -3.24
C PHE A 137 2.95 7.63 -3.06
N GLY A 138 2.91 6.33 -2.77
CA GLY A 138 4.08 5.51 -2.44
C GLY A 138 5.00 5.10 -3.58
N VAL A 139 4.82 5.68 -4.77
CA VAL A 139 5.78 5.48 -5.87
C VAL A 139 6.01 6.80 -6.58
N PHE A 140 4.96 7.48 -7.02
CA PHE A 140 5.15 8.70 -7.81
C PHE A 140 5.54 9.91 -6.95
N ILE A 141 4.90 10.11 -5.79
CA ILE A 141 5.30 11.19 -4.88
C ILE A 141 6.66 10.88 -4.25
N ASP A 142 6.93 9.63 -3.88
CA ASP A 142 8.25 9.18 -3.39
C ASP A 142 9.40 9.55 -4.35
N ILE A 143 9.31 9.16 -5.62
CA ILE A 143 10.32 9.55 -6.63
C ILE A 143 10.48 11.07 -6.72
N LEU A 144 9.39 11.83 -6.64
CA LEU A 144 9.47 13.30 -6.65
C LEU A 144 10.14 13.82 -5.38
N HIS A 145 9.87 13.23 -4.23
CA HIS A 145 10.48 13.59 -2.96
C HIS A 145 12.00 13.43 -3.03
N VAL A 146 12.49 12.28 -3.52
CA VAL A 146 13.91 12.02 -3.78
C VAL A 146 14.49 13.04 -4.79
N PHE A 147 13.79 13.27 -5.90
CA PHE A 147 14.25 14.21 -6.94
C PHE A 147 14.41 15.66 -6.42
N PHE A 148 13.63 16.05 -5.42
CA PHE A 148 13.68 17.39 -4.81
C PHE A 148 14.54 17.45 -3.52
N ASN A 149 15.49 16.53 -3.35
CA ASN A 149 16.44 16.46 -2.23
C ASN A 149 15.74 16.37 -0.86
N ASP A 150 14.85 15.39 -0.67
CA ASP A 150 14.25 15.03 0.62
C ASP A 150 13.56 16.21 1.32
N ASN A 151 12.74 16.94 0.56
CA ASN A 151 11.95 18.04 1.09
C ASN A 151 10.84 17.50 2.00
N ASN A 152 10.92 17.74 3.32
CA ASN A 152 9.96 17.30 4.35
C ASN A 152 8.48 17.64 4.08
N LYS A 153 8.16 18.58 3.19
CA LYS A 153 6.75 18.82 2.80
C LYS A 153 6.22 17.78 1.82
N LEU A 154 7.10 17.23 0.99
CA LEU A 154 6.77 16.17 0.04
C LEU A 154 6.66 14.83 0.77
N GLY A 155 7.60 14.49 1.66
CA GLY A 155 7.49 13.30 2.52
C GLY A 155 6.18 13.27 3.33
N LEU A 156 5.86 14.35 4.06
CA LEU A 156 4.56 14.44 4.75
C LEU A 156 3.35 14.31 3.81
N PHE A 157 3.45 14.77 2.56
CA PHE A 157 2.37 14.65 1.59
C PHE A 157 2.22 13.22 1.03
N GLU A 158 3.35 12.54 0.89
CA GLU A 158 3.47 11.13 0.52
C GLU A 158 2.81 10.24 1.56
N ASP A 159 3.37 10.14 2.76
CA ASP A 159 2.89 9.26 3.84
C ASP A 159 1.49 9.65 4.31
N GLY A 160 1.24 10.96 4.39
CA GLY A 160 -0.08 11.48 4.73
C GLY A 160 -1.13 11.07 3.70
N GLY A 161 -0.76 11.08 2.41
CA GLY A 161 -1.61 10.63 1.31
C GLY A 161 -1.91 9.14 1.39
N GLU A 162 -0.90 8.32 1.61
CA GLU A 162 -1.07 6.87 1.82
C GLU A 162 -1.98 6.57 3.00
N MET A 163 -1.73 7.20 4.14
CA MET A 163 -2.53 7.05 5.37
C MET A 163 -4.02 7.30 5.11
N ILE A 164 -4.33 8.34 4.34
CA ILE A 164 -5.70 8.72 3.99
C ILE A 164 -6.30 7.66 3.04
N VAL A 165 -5.58 7.29 1.98
CA VAL A 165 -6.05 6.29 1.00
C VAL A 165 -6.31 4.95 1.69
N MET A 166 -5.39 4.48 2.52
CA MET A 166 -5.54 3.26 3.31
C MET A 166 -6.73 3.29 4.26
N SER A 167 -7.00 4.44 4.87
CA SER A 167 -8.18 4.62 5.73
C SER A 167 -9.48 4.54 4.92
N ILE A 168 -9.50 5.11 3.71
CA ILE A 168 -10.65 5.03 2.79
C ILE A 168 -10.87 3.59 2.34
N ILE A 169 -9.81 2.86 1.97
CA ILE A 169 -9.90 1.45 1.58
C ILE A 169 -10.48 0.62 2.73
N LEU A 170 -9.95 0.78 3.95
CA LEU A 170 -10.43 0.05 5.11
C LEU A 170 -11.92 0.33 5.37
N ALA A 171 -12.32 1.61 5.38
CA ALA A 171 -13.72 2.01 5.54
C ALA A 171 -14.63 1.42 4.43
N TYR A 172 -14.14 1.40 3.19
CA TYR A 172 -14.85 0.82 2.07
C TYR A 172 -15.05 -0.69 2.23
N VAL A 173 -14.02 -1.41 2.65
CA VAL A 173 -14.05 -2.87 2.86
C VAL A 173 -14.96 -3.25 4.05
N PHE A 174 -14.99 -2.45 5.12
CA PHE A 174 -16.00 -2.60 6.17
C PHE A 174 -17.42 -2.40 5.64
N ASN A 175 -17.66 -1.38 4.79
CA ASN A 175 -18.97 -1.18 4.18
C ASN A 175 -19.40 -2.36 3.29
N LEU A 176 -18.44 -3.00 2.61
CA LEU A 176 -18.69 -4.23 1.86
C LEU A 176 -19.07 -5.40 2.77
N LEU A 177 -18.40 -5.53 3.93
CA LEU A 177 -18.74 -6.54 4.92
C LEU A 177 -20.20 -6.37 5.37
N ASP A 178 -20.59 -5.17 5.80
CA ASP A 178 -21.95 -4.87 6.26
C ASP A 178 -23.00 -5.19 5.20
N LYS A 179 -22.79 -4.76 3.95
CA LYS A 179 -23.73 -5.04 2.84
C LYS A 179 -23.89 -6.54 2.58
N ASN A 180 -22.80 -7.30 2.64
CA ASN A 180 -22.84 -8.73 2.39
C ASN A 180 -23.55 -9.52 3.51
N PHE A 181 -23.58 -9.00 4.74
CA PHE A 181 -24.23 -9.65 5.88
C PHE A 181 -25.66 -9.15 6.14
N ASN A 182 -25.94 -7.85 5.97
CA ASN A 182 -27.28 -7.29 6.19
C ASN A 182 -28.31 -7.72 5.13
N LEU A 183 -27.88 -8.17 3.94
CA LEU A 183 -28.74 -8.81 2.93
C LEU A 183 -29.26 -10.20 3.33
N GLN A 184 -28.99 -10.68 4.55
CA GLN A 184 -29.56 -11.92 5.10
C GLN A 184 -30.72 -11.67 6.10
N LEU A 185 -31.05 -10.42 6.40
CA LEU A 185 -32.06 -10.04 7.41
C LEU A 185 -33.30 -9.33 6.82
N VAL A 186 -33.45 -9.31 5.49
CA VAL A 186 -34.65 -8.82 4.77
C VAL A 186 -35.05 -9.87 3.74
#